data_AF-J7LJX2-F1
#
_entry.id   AF-J7LJX2-F1
#
_cell.length_a   1.000
_cell.length_b   1.000
_cell.length_c   1.000
_cell.angle_alpha   90.00
_cell.angle_beta   90.00
_cell.angle_gamma   90.00
#
_symmetry.space_group_name_H-M   'P 1'
#
loop_
_entity.id
_entity.type
_entity.pdbx_description
1 polymer ?
#
loop_
_entity_poly.entity_id
_entity_poly.type
_entity_poly.pdbx_seq_one_letter_code
_entity_poly.pdbx_strand_id
1 'polypeptide(L)'
;LQQFFNHHMFILEQEEYKKEGIDWEFIDFGMDLQACIDLIEKPMGLLSILEEECMFPKASDKTFLDKLNGNHMGKSSNFGKPGKPKKAGQVQAHFELHHYAGSVPYNITGWLEKNKDPLNETVVELLAHSKEALVQALFAPPDAAEGGAPAKKKKSTAFQTISSTHKESLNKLMKNLYSTHPHFVRCIIPNEFKEPGLIDSALVLHQLQ
;
A
#
# COMPACT_ATOMS: atom_id res chain seq x y z
N LEU A 1 7.10 2.64 -5.42
CA LEU A 1 8.12 2.13 -6.37
C LEU A 1 8.08 2.87 -7.71
N GLN A 2 6.97 2.93 -8.46
CA GLN A 2 6.95 3.67 -9.74
C GLN A 2 7.33 5.15 -9.58
N GLN A 3 6.80 5.84 -8.56
CA GLN A 3 7.21 7.22 -8.26
C GLN A 3 8.71 7.33 -7.92
N PHE A 4 9.28 6.32 -7.27
CA PHE A 4 10.72 6.26 -6.97
C PHE A 4 11.54 6.08 -8.26
N PHE A 5 11.09 5.22 -9.18
CA PHE A 5 11.70 5.08 -10.50
C PHE A 5 11.63 6.39 -11.30
N ASN A 6 10.46 7.01 -11.41
CA ASN A 6 10.30 8.28 -12.13
C ASN A 6 11.21 9.37 -11.52
N HIS A 7 11.22 9.48 -10.19
CA HIS A 7 12.08 10.45 -9.51
C HIS A 7 13.56 10.17 -9.77
N HIS A 8 14.01 8.93 -9.59
CA HIS A 8 15.42 8.60 -9.74
C HIS A 8 15.91 8.69 -11.19
N MET A 9 15.12 8.18 -12.14
CA MET A 9 15.51 8.17 -13.55
C MET A 9 15.53 9.58 -14.13
N PHE A 10 14.49 10.39 -13.88
CA PHE A 10 14.37 11.68 -14.56
C PHE A 10 15.00 12.84 -13.80
N ILE A 11 14.95 12.88 -12.47
CA ILE A 11 15.41 14.06 -11.72
C ILE A 11 16.92 14.02 -11.52
N LEU A 12 17.49 12.87 -11.16
CA LEU A 12 18.96 12.77 -10.99
C LEU A 12 19.71 12.90 -12.31
N GLU A 13 19.15 12.38 -13.40
CA GLU A 13 19.74 12.53 -14.73
C GLU A 13 19.79 14.01 -15.15
N GLN A 14 18.71 14.77 -14.88
CA GLN A 14 18.68 16.21 -15.13
C GLN A 14 19.58 17.01 -14.17
N GLU A 15 19.72 16.58 -12.92
CA GLU A 15 20.69 17.18 -11.98
C GLU A 15 22.13 16.97 -12.45
N GLU A 16 22.46 15.82 -13.02
CA GLU A 16 23.79 15.57 -13.60
C GLU A 16 24.01 16.41 -14.87
N TYR A 17 23.01 16.54 -15.75
CA TYR A 17 23.09 17.43 -16.92
C TYR A 17 23.39 18.88 -16.51
N LYS A 18 22.74 19.36 -15.45
CA LYS A 18 22.98 20.69 -14.90
C LYS A 18 24.40 20.83 -14.33
N LYS A 19 24.91 19.80 -13.66
CA LYS A 19 26.25 19.77 -13.07
C LYS A 19 27.36 19.76 -14.14
N GLU A 20 27.13 19.06 -15.25
CA GLU A 20 28.03 19.01 -16.41
C GLU A 20 27.90 20.26 -17.32
N GLY A 21 26.96 21.17 -17.04
CA GLY A 21 26.75 22.39 -17.82
C GLY A 21 26.16 22.15 -19.21
N ILE A 22 25.44 21.05 -19.39
CA ILE A 22 24.74 20.71 -20.63
C ILE A 22 23.48 21.58 -20.72
N ASP A 23 23.29 22.24 -21.85
CA ASP A 23 22.08 23.02 -22.13
C ASP A 23 20.90 22.06 -22.33
N TRP A 24 20.13 21.87 -21.26
CA TRP A 24 18.99 20.98 -21.20
C TRP A 24 17.81 21.71 -20.56
N GLU A 25 16.66 21.69 -21.23
CA GLU A 25 15.42 22.25 -20.68
C GLU A 25 14.87 21.30 -19.61
N PHE A 26 14.66 21.81 -18.39
CA PHE A 26 14.13 20.98 -17.31
C PHE A 26 12.71 20.54 -17.64
N ILE A 27 12.53 19.24 -17.85
CA ILE A 27 11.23 18.62 -18.06
C ILE A 27 10.78 18.07 -16.72
N ASP A 28 9.73 18.67 -16.18
CA ASP A 28 9.10 18.20 -14.95
C ASP A 28 8.25 16.96 -15.26
N PHE A 29 8.83 15.77 -15.08
CA PHE A 29 8.08 14.51 -15.01
C PHE A 29 7.41 14.33 -13.62
N GLY A 30 7.20 15.47 -12.94
CA GLY A 30 6.99 15.62 -11.52
C GLY A 30 5.76 14.92 -11.00
N MET A 31 5.94 14.24 -9.86
CA MET A 31 4.94 13.92 -8.84
C MET A 31 3.51 13.49 -9.27
N ASP A 32 3.28 13.07 -10.51
CA ASP A 32 1.95 12.72 -11.00
C ASP A 32 1.33 11.58 -10.19
N LEU A 33 2.18 10.71 -9.65
CA LEU A 33 1.75 9.57 -8.84
C LEU A 33 1.67 9.92 -7.35
N GLN A 34 2.21 11.07 -6.93
CA GLN A 34 2.18 11.50 -5.53
C GLN A 34 0.75 11.76 -5.06
N ALA A 35 -0.13 12.30 -5.92
CA ALA A 35 -1.54 12.49 -5.58
C ALA A 35 -2.25 11.17 -5.21
N CYS A 36 -1.96 10.09 -5.96
CA CYS A 36 -2.49 8.76 -5.67
C CYS A 36 -1.87 8.16 -4.39
N ILE A 37 -0.57 8.35 -4.16
CA ILE A 37 0.11 7.87 -2.94
C ILE A 37 -0.45 8.59 -1.72
N ASP A 38 -0.60 9.91 -1.81
CA ASP A 38 -1.15 10.76 -0.76
C ASP A 38 -2.59 10.37 -0.42
N LEU A 39 -3.43 10.08 -1.42
CA LEU A 39 -4.78 9.56 -1.22
C LEU A 39 -4.80 8.29 -0.36
N ILE A 40 -3.78 7.43 -0.46
CA ILE A 40 -3.70 6.17 0.27
C ILE A 40 -3.10 6.39 1.67
N GLU A 41 -1.97 7.10 1.76
CA GLU A 41 -1.11 7.11 2.95
C GLU A 41 -1.23 8.36 3.83
N LYS A 42 -1.62 9.53 3.30
CA LYS A 42 -1.66 10.75 4.10
C LYS A 42 -2.76 10.69 5.17
N PRO A 43 -2.69 11.55 6.19
CA PRO A 43 -3.79 11.74 7.13
C PRO A 43 -5.09 12.01 6.37
N MET A 44 -6.21 11.45 6.84
CA MET A 44 -7.50 11.46 6.14
C MET A 44 -7.50 10.74 4.78
N GLY A 45 -6.44 10.02 4.44
CA GLY A 45 -6.38 9.10 3.32
C GLY A 45 -6.99 7.74 3.65
N LEU A 46 -6.91 6.83 2.69
CA LEU A 46 -7.60 5.56 2.69
C LEU A 46 -7.22 4.67 3.88
N LEU A 47 -5.93 4.53 4.16
CA LEU A 47 -5.44 3.73 5.29
C LEU A 47 -5.77 4.38 6.64
N SER A 48 -5.72 5.71 6.74
CA SER A 48 -6.07 6.44 7.96
C SER A 48 -7.53 6.24 8.34
N ILE A 49 -8.44 6.35 7.37
CA ILE A 49 -9.88 6.14 7.60
C ILE A 49 -10.15 4.68 7.96
N LEU A 50 -9.44 3.73 7.32
CA LEU A 50 -9.56 2.31 7.64
C LEU A 50 -9.14 2.01 9.08
N GLU A 51 -8.03 2.60 9.52
CA GLU A 51 -7.52 2.48 10.89
C GLU A 51 -8.50 3.03 11.91
N GLU A 52 -9.02 4.24 11.67
CA GLU A 52 -10.04 4.85 12.54
C GLU A 52 -11.29 3.96 12.65
N GLU A 53 -11.82 3.47 11.53
CA GLU A 53 -12.99 2.59 11.53
C GLU A 53 -12.73 1.25 12.25
N CYS A 54 -11.49 0.74 12.23
CA CYS A 54 -11.14 -0.45 13.00
C CYS A 54 -11.26 -0.24 14.52
N MET A 55 -11.11 1.00 15.01
CA MET A 55 -11.21 1.32 16.43
C MET A 55 -12.66 1.40 16.93
N PHE A 56 -13.64 1.58 16.04
CA PHE A 56 -15.04 1.73 16.42
C PHE A 56 -15.76 0.35 16.47
N PRO A 57 -16.31 -0.06 17.63
CA PRO A 57 -16.93 -1.39 17.77
C PRO A 57 -18.15 -1.64 16.86
N LYS A 58 -18.83 -0.57 16.43
CA LYS A 58 -20.02 -0.63 15.58
C LYS A 58 -19.75 -0.23 14.12
N ALA A 59 -18.49 0.03 13.76
CA ALA A 59 -18.13 0.28 12.38
C ALA A 59 -18.27 -0.99 11.54
N SER A 60 -18.56 -0.80 10.26
CA SER A 60 -18.71 -1.83 9.24
C SER A 60 -18.03 -1.39 7.96
N ASP A 61 -17.79 -2.31 7.03
CA ASP A 61 -17.21 -1.92 5.73
C ASP A 61 -18.07 -0.86 5.01
N LYS A 62 -19.39 -0.84 5.27
CA LYS A 62 -20.29 0.20 4.77
C LYS A 62 -19.98 1.58 5.35
N THR A 63 -19.78 1.70 6.67
CA THR A 63 -19.47 3.00 7.29
C THR A 63 -18.10 3.50 6.85
N PHE A 64 -17.15 2.58 6.63
CA PHE A 64 -15.87 2.88 5.99
C PHE A 64 -16.05 3.45 4.58
N LEU A 65 -16.86 2.80 3.72
CA LEU A 65 -17.15 3.30 2.37
C LEU A 65 -17.81 4.68 2.37
N ASP A 66 -18.77 4.89 3.27
CA ASP A 66 -19.49 6.15 3.38
C ASP A 66 -18.53 7.29 3.75
N LYS A 67 -17.58 7.04 4.66
CA LYS A 67 -16.52 8.00 5.00
C LYS A 67 -15.56 8.25 3.83
N LEU A 68 -15.14 7.20 3.11
CA LEU A 68 -14.29 7.36 1.92
C LEU A 68 -14.98 8.22 0.86
N ASN A 69 -16.25 7.94 0.58
CA ASN A 69 -17.03 8.71 -0.37
C ASN A 69 -17.19 10.17 0.09
N GLY A 70 -17.50 10.42 1.36
CA GLY A 70 -17.63 11.79 1.88
C GLY A 70 -16.33 12.60 1.82
N ASN A 71 -15.18 11.94 2.00
CA ASN A 71 -13.87 12.58 2.00
C ASN A 71 -13.29 12.78 0.59
N HIS A 72 -13.45 11.83 -0.32
CA HIS A 72 -12.70 11.80 -1.58
C HIS A 72 -13.56 11.87 -2.85
N MET A 73 -14.83 11.45 -2.81
CA MET A 73 -15.67 11.42 -4.01
C MET A 73 -15.87 12.84 -4.56
N GLY A 74 -15.48 13.05 -5.81
CA GLY A 74 -15.54 14.36 -6.47
C GLY A 74 -14.51 15.39 -6.01
N LYS A 75 -13.64 15.05 -5.05
CA LYS A 75 -12.54 15.93 -4.58
C LYS A 75 -11.17 15.43 -5.01
N SER A 76 -10.98 14.11 -5.06
CA SER A 76 -9.73 13.47 -5.45
C SER A 76 -9.87 12.88 -6.85
N SER A 77 -9.05 13.33 -7.80
CA SER A 77 -9.05 12.82 -9.18
C SER A 77 -8.71 11.32 -9.27
N ASN A 78 -7.93 10.79 -8.32
CA ASN A 78 -7.57 9.39 -8.25
C ASN A 78 -8.63 8.48 -7.62
N PHE A 79 -9.76 9.02 -7.13
CA PHE A 79 -10.84 8.25 -6.49
C PHE A 79 -12.13 8.33 -7.30
N GLY A 80 -12.61 7.18 -7.77
CA GLY A 80 -13.73 7.08 -8.69
C GLY A 80 -14.84 6.13 -8.24
N LYS A 81 -16.00 6.27 -8.90
CA LYS A 81 -17.05 5.24 -8.83
C LYS A 81 -16.65 4.05 -9.69
N PRO A 82 -16.92 2.82 -9.25
CA PRO A 82 -16.56 1.64 -10.02
C PRO A 82 -17.38 1.58 -11.31
N GLY A 83 -16.71 1.24 -12.41
CA GLY A 83 -17.35 0.96 -13.69
C GLY A 83 -18.31 -0.24 -13.62
N LYS A 84 -19.04 -0.48 -14.72
CA LYS A 84 -19.89 -1.67 -14.84
C LYS A 84 -19.03 -2.94 -14.73
N PRO A 85 -19.51 -4.00 -14.04
CA PRO A 85 -18.78 -5.26 -13.94
C PRO A 85 -18.43 -5.80 -15.33
N LYS A 86 -17.17 -6.19 -15.53
CA LYS A 86 -16.65 -6.63 -16.84
C LYS A 86 -17.19 -8.02 -17.24
N LYS A 87 -17.66 -8.81 -16.27
CA LYS A 87 -18.22 -10.16 -16.49
C LYS A 87 -19.60 -10.28 -15.83
N ALA A 88 -20.51 -10.99 -16.50
CA ALA A 88 -21.82 -11.33 -15.94
C ALA A 88 -21.63 -12.19 -14.67
N GLY A 89 -22.27 -11.79 -13.56
CA GLY A 89 -22.15 -12.46 -12.26
C GLY A 89 -21.01 -11.97 -11.37
N GLN A 90 -20.16 -11.05 -11.83
CA GLN A 90 -19.13 -10.44 -10.98
C GLN A 90 -19.77 -9.47 -9.98
N VAL A 91 -19.44 -9.61 -8.69
CA VAL A 91 -19.88 -8.69 -7.64
C VAL A 91 -19.40 -7.28 -7.98
N GLN A 92 -20.31 -6.31 -7.93
CA GLN A 92 -19.98 -4.92 -8.18
C GLN A 92 -18.95 -4.44 -7.15
N ALA A 93 -17.88 -3.81 -7.63
CA ALA A 93 -16.90 -3.18 -6.77
C ALA A 93 -17.53 -2.00 -6.01
N HIS A 94 -16.87 -1.56 -4.94
CA HIS A 94 -17.38 -0.50 -4.08
C HIS A 94 -16.82 0.88 -4.47
N PHE A 95 -15.55 0.94 -4.86
CA PHE A 95 -14.89 2.13 -5.41
C PHE A 95 -13.81 1.72 -6.42
N GLU A 96 -13.26 2.70 -7.13
CA GLU A 96 -12.14 2.52 -8.05
C GLU A 96 -11.01 3.50 -7.71
N LEU A 97 -9.76 3.05 -7.81
CA LEU A 97 -8.60 3.93 -7.77
C LEU A 97 -7.97 4.05 -9.14
N HIS A 98 -7.69 5.27 -9.55
CA HIS A 98 -6.95 5.57 -10.76
C HIS A 98 -5.47 5.70 -10.42
N HIS A 99 -4.69 4.65 -10.70
CA HIS A 99 -3.24 4.65 -10.57
C HIS A 99 -2.56 4.67 -11.94
N TYR A 100 -1.24 4.82 -11.99
CA TYR A 100 -0.50 4.99 -13.24
C TYR A 100 -0.74 3.88 -14.28
N ALA A 101 -0.85 2.61 -13.84
CA ALA A 101 -1.10 1.48 -14.73
C ALA A 101 -2.59 1.29 -15.13
N GLY A 102 -3.46 2.23 -14.76
CA GLY A 102 -4.90 2.19 -15.05
C GLY A 102 -5.80 2.23 -13.82
N SER A 103 -7.10 2.06 -14.07
CA SER A 103 -8.12 2.09 -13.02
C SER A 103 -8.37 0.70 -12.45
N VAL A 104 -8.31 0.56 -11.12
CA VAL A 104 -8.54 -0.71 -10.43
C VAL A 104 -9.77 -0.64 -9.53
N PRO A 105 -10.78 -1.49 -9.79
CA PRO A 105 -11.96 -1.60 -8.94
C PRO A 105 -11.65 -2.40 -7.67
N TYR A 106 -12.01 -1.87 -6.50
CA TYR A 106 -11.79 -2.48 -5.18
C TYR A 106 -13.09 -2.97 -4.54
N ASN A 107 -13.01 -4.13 -3.91
CA ASN A 107 -14.07 -4.66 -3.05
C ASN A 107 -13.60 -4.62 -1.58
N ILE A 108 -14.38 -3.95 -0.72
CA ILE A 108 -14.05 -3.70 0.68
C ILE A 108 -14.59 -4.75 1.66
N THR A 109 -15.31 -5.77 1.18
CA THR A 109 -15.92 -6.77 2.06
C THR A 109 -14.85 -7.49 2.89
N GLY A 110 -15.02 -7.44 4.21
CA GLY A 110 -14.11 -8.01 5.21
C GLY A 110 -12.84 -7.18 5.43
N TRP A 111 -12.73 -5.95 4.95
CA TRP A 111 -11.53 -5.15 5.13
C TRP A 111 -11.30 -4.78 6.60
N LEU A 112 -12.34 -4.39 7.33
CA LEU A 112 -12.18 -4.07 8.75
C LEU A 112 -11.74 -5.30 9.56
N GLU A 113 -12.31 -6.46 9.29
CA GLU A 113 -11.94 -7.71 9.96
C GLU A 113 -10.48 -8.09 9.64
N LYS A 114 -10.12 -8.10 8.35
CA LYS A 114 -8.75 -8.39 7.91
C LYS A 114 -7.74 -7.41 8.50
N ASN A 115 -8.09 -6.13 8.63
CA ASN A 115 -7.16 -5.13 9.15
C ASN A 115 -7.01 -5.17 10.68
N LYS A 116 -8.03 -5.65 11.40
CA LYS A 116 -8.00 -5.88 12.85
C LYS A 116 -7.17 -7.11 13.24
N ASP A 117 -7.10 -8.10 12.35
CA ASP A 117 -6.43 -9.38 12.60
C ASP A 117 -6.84 -10.01 13.95
N PRO A 118 -8.13 -10.28 14.18
CA PRO A 118 -8.59 -10.74 15.49
C PRO A 118 -8.08 -12.16 15.78
N LEU A 119 -6.99 -12.25 16.54
CA LEU A 119 -6.48 -13.50 17.07
C LEU A 119 -7.18 -13.82 18.40
N ASN A 120 -7.48 -15.10 18.61
CA ASN A 120 -7.99 -15.57 19.89
C ASN A 120 -6.86 -15.57 20.93
N GLU A 121 -6.91 -14.65 21.88
CA GLU A 121 -5.88 -14.48 22.92
C GLU A 121 -5.63 -15.76 23.73
N THR A 122 -6.66 -16.56 24.00
CA THR A 122 -6.53 -17.85 24.71
C THR A 122 -5.73 -18.88 23.90
N VAL A 123 -5.90 -18.88 22.58
CA VAL A 123 -5.12 -19.77 21.69
C VAL A 123 -3.67 -19.30 21.62
N VAL A 124 -3.45 -17.98 21.51
CA VAL A 124 -2.09 -17.40 21.52
C VAL A 124 -1.37 -17.74 22.83
N GLU A 125 -2.04 -17.58 23.97
CA GLU A 125 -1.49 -17.92 25.29
C GLU A 125 -1.18 -19.41 25.42
N LEU A 126 -2.07 -20.29 24.95
CA LEU A 126 -1.84 -21.73 24.94
C LEU A 126 -0.59 -22.09 24.12
N LEU A 127 -0.44 -21.49 22.93
CA LEU A 127 0.68 -21.75 22.03
C LEU A 127 2.00 -21.18 22.57
N ALA A 128 1.96 -20.05 23.28
CA ALA A 128 3.12 -19.50 23.99
C ALA A 128 3.65 -20.43 25.09
N HIS A 129 2.79 -21.30 25.65
CA HIS A 129 3.15 -22.31 26.64
C HIS A 129 3.27 -23.73 26.05
N SER A 130 3.41 -23.84 24.72
CA SER A 130 3.58 -25.12 24.06
C SER A 130 4.82 -25.87 24.55
N LYS A 131 4.74 -27.20 24.57
CA LYS A 131 5.88 -28.07 24.90
C LYS A 131 6.91 -28.16 23.76
N GLU A 132 6.51 -27.78 22.55
CA GLU A 132 7.38 -27.74 21.38
C GLU A 132 8.13 -26.41 21.31
N ALA A 133 9.46 -26.46 21.40
CA ALA A 133 10.30 -25.27 21.49
C ALA A 133 10.12 -24.31 20.30
N LEU A 134 9.92 -24.83 19.08
CA LEU A 134 9.66 -24.01 17.89
C LEU A 134 8.34 -23.25 18.00
N VAL A 135 7.28 -23.90 18.49
CA VAL A 135 5.97 -23.27 18.64
C VAL A 135 6.04 -22.19 19.72
N GLN A 136 6.68 -22.48 20.84
CA GLN A 136 6.91 -21.50 21.89
C GLN A 136 7.68 -20.26 21.39
N ALA A 137 8.70 -20.46 20.55
CA ALA A 137 9.48 -19.35 19.97
C ALA A 137 8.65 -18.48 19.01
N LEU A 138 7.73 -19.06 18.24
CA LEU A 138 6.87 -18.32 17.30
C LEU A 138 5.79 -17.49 18.01
N PHE A 139 5.33 -17.94 19.18
CA PHE A 139 4.29 -17.27 19.97
C PHE A 139 4.85 -16.61 21.23
N ALA A 140 6.16 -16.36 21.27
CA ALA A 140 6.79 -15.66 22.38
C ALA A 140 6.17 -14.24 22.51
N PRO A 141 5.85 -13.78 23.73
CA PRO A 141 5.37 -12.42 23.93
C PRO A 141 6.44 -11.43 23.44
N PRO A 142 6.04 -10.31 22.79
CA PRO A 142 7.00 -9.33 22.30
C PRO A 142 7.84 -8.78 23.46
N ASP A 143 9.15 -8.67 23.25
CA ASP A 143 10.09 -8.18 24.25
C ASP A 143 9.63 -6.83 24.81
N ALA A 144 9.55 -6.73 26.14
CA ALA A 144 9.38 -5.44 26.80
C ALA A 144 10.63 -4.63 26.51
N ALA A 145 10.55 -3.69 25.57
CA ALA A 145 11.63 -2.81 25.14
C ALA A 145 12.66 -2.55 26.24
N GLU A 146 13.86 -3.10 26.07
CA GLU A 146 15.03 -2.76 26.86
C GLU A 146 15.32 -1.27 26.67
N GLY A 147 14.88 -0.45 27.62
CA GLY A 147 15.08 0.98 27.59
C GLY A 147 14.28 1.65 28.68
N GLY A 148 14.95 1.93 29.81
CA GLY A 148 14.40 2.60 31.00
C GLY A 148 13.97 4.06 30.82
N ALA A 149 13.24 4.37 29.74
CA ALA A 149 12.54 5.63 29.58
C ALA A 149 11.14 5.51 30.19
N PRO A 150 10.65 6.55 30.91
CA PRO A 150 9.35 6.50 31.57
C PRO A 150 8.25 6.25 30.53
N ALA A 151 7.49 5.20 30.76
CA ALA A 151 6.43 4.71 29.89
C ALA A 151 5.41 5.82 29.58
N LYS A 152 5.58 6.50 28.44
CA LYS A 152 4.44 7.02 27.69
C LYS A 152 3.54 5.81 27.47
N LYS A 153 2.38 5.81 28.13
CA LYS A 153 1.31 4.79 28.04
C LYS A 153 1.49 3.93 26.79
N LYS A 154 1.97 2.69 26.98
CA LYS A 154 1.92 1.65 25.95
C LYS A 154 0.52 1.70 25.36
N LYS A 155 0.35 2.22 24.14
CA LYS A 155 -0.81 1.84 23.34
C LYS A 155 -0.71 0.32 23.29
N SER A 156 -1.71 -0.38 23.82
CA SER A 156 -1.66 -1.85 23.79
C SER A 156 -1.42 -2.27 22.35
N THR A 157 -0.57 -3.28 22.17
CA THR A 157 -0.36 -3.96 20.89
C THR A 157 -1.69 -4.44 20.29
N ALA A 158 -2.74 -4.60 21.11
CA ALA A 158 -4.11 -4.89 20.71
C ALA A 158 -4.79 -3.80 19.83
N PHE A 159 -4.19 -2.62 19.64
CA PHE A 159 -4.72 -1.58 18.74
C PHE A 159 -3.82 -1.30 17.53
N GLN A 160 -2.83 -2.15 17.26
CA GLN A 160 -2.01 -2.03 16.07
C GLN A 160 -2.67 -2.80 14.91
N THR A 161 -3.13 -2.06 13.90
CA THR A 161 -3.72 -2.66 12.70
C THR A 161 -2.64 -3.21 11.76
N ILE A 162 -3.00 -4.16 10.89
CA ILE A 162 -2.09 -4.66 9.84
C ILE A 162 -1.59 -3.51 8.95
N SER A 163 -2.49 -2.61 8.55
CA SER A 163 -2.16 -1.45 7.71
C SER A 163 -1.05 -0.58 8.33
N SER A 164 -1.10 -0.35 9.64
CA SER A 164 -0.14 0.48 10.35
C SER A 164 1.25 -0.16 10.37
N THR A 165 1.31 -1.47 10.66
CA THR A 165 2.56 -2.25 10.63
C THR A 165 3.18 -2.25 9.23
N HIS A 166 2.38 -2.54 8.20
CA HIS A 166 2.86 -2.56 6.82
C HIS A 166 3.32 -1.18 6.36
N LYS A 167 2.63 -0.10 6.77
CA LYS A 167 3.03 1.27 6.47
C LYS A 167 4.37 1.61 7.13
N GLU A 168 4.60 1.20 8.37
CA GLU A 168 5.90 1.40 9.03
C GLU A 168 7.03 0.67 8.31
N SER A 169 6.81 -0.61 7.98
CA SER A 169 7.78 -1.41 7.21
C SER A 169 8.06 -0.82 5.83
N LEU A 170 7.02 -0.33 5.14
CA LEU A 170 7.15 0.33 3.84
C LEU A 170 7.97 1.62 3.95
N ASN A 171 7.73 2.45 4.97
CA ASN A 171 8.50 3.68 5.19
C ASN A 171 9.98 3.38 5.47
N LYS A 172 10.28 2.36 6.28
CA LYS A 172 11.66 1.90 6.52
C LYS A 172 12.32 1.45 5.22
N LEU A 173 11.61 0.66 4.42
CA LEU A 173 12.10 0.20 3.11
C LEU A 173 12.37 1.39 2.17
N MET A 174 11.43 2.32 2.03
CA MET A 174 11.59 3.49 1.18
C MET A 174 12.79 4.33 1.60
N LYS A 175 13.00 4.56 2.90
CA LYS A 175 14.17 5.28 3.43
C LYS A 175 15.47 4.59 3.03
N ASN A 176 15.53 3.26 3.15
CA ASN A 176 16.70 2.49 2.75
C ASN A 176 16.96 2.63 1.24
N LEU A 177 15.93 2.51 0.40
CA LEU A 177 16.05 2.68 -1.05
C LEU A 177 16.59 4.06 -1.44
N TYR A 178 16.10 5.14 -0.82
CA TYR A 178 16.59 6.50 -1.07
C TYR A 178 18.06 6.71 -0.64
N SER A 179 18.58 5.91 0.29
CA SER A 179 19.98 5.98 0.74
C SER A 179 20.96 5.21 -0.13
N THR A 180 20.47 4.50 -1.15
CA THR A 180 21.27 3.62 -2.01
C THR A 180 21.26 4.08 -3.46
N HIS A 181 22.21 3.60 -4.26
CA HIS A 181 22.17 3.75 -5.72
C HIS A 181 21.38 2.59 -6.34
N PRO A 182 20.17 2.83 -6.87
CA PRO A 182 19.31 1.78 -7.39
C PRO A 182 19.73 1.34 -8.80
N HIS A 183 19.62 0.03 -9.05
CA HIS A 183 19.67 -0.54 -10.39
C HIS A 183 18.29 -1.09 -10.75
N PHE A 184 17.76 -0.71 -11.91
CA PHE A 184 16.39 -1.06 -12.31
C PHE A 184 16.36 -2.17 -13.35
N VAL A 185 15.45 -3.12 -13.16
CA VAL A 185 15.09 -4.14 -14.14
C VAL A 185 13.57 -4.10 -14.29
N ARG A 186 13.06 -3.76 -15.48
CA ARG A 186 11.62 -3.73 -15.79
C ARG A 186 11.21 -5.04 -16.44
N CYS A 187 10.52 -5.89 -15.69
CA CYS A 187 9.95 -7.13 -16.22
C CYS A 187 8.63 -6.84 -16.93
N ILE A 188 8.44 -7.39 -18.14
CA ILE A 188 7.24 -7.21 -18.96
C ILE A 188 6.52 -8.55 -19.09
N ILE A 189 5.20 -8.55 -18.93
CA ILE A 189 4.37 -9.74 -19.12
C ILE A 189 4.19 -9.97 -20.63
N PRO A 190 4.62 -11.12 -21.18
CA PRO A 190 4.53 -11.36 -22.62
C PRO A 190 3.12 -11.78 -23.07
N ASN A 191 2.37 -12.51 -22.24
CA ASN A 191 1.00 -12.95 -22.53
C ASN A 191 0.24 -13.32 -21.24
N GLU A 192 -1.10 -13.32 -21.28
CA GLU A 192 -1.95 -13.71 -20.14
C GLU A 192 -2.14 -15.23 -19.98
N PHE A 193 -1.83 -16.01 -21.03
CA PHE A 193 -1.99 -17.48 -21.06
C PHE A 193 -0.88 -18.22 -20.31
N LYS A 194 0.18 -17.50 -19.89
CA LYS A 194 1.37 -18.05 -19.24
C LYS A 194 2.12 -19.05 -20.11
N GLU A 195 2.05 -18.88 -21.43
CA GLU A 195 2.73 -19.76 -22.39
C GLU A 195 4.11 -19.23 -22.77
N PRO A 196 5.16 -20.06 -22.78
CA PRO A 196 6.47 -19.64 -23.26
C PRO A 196 6.44 -19.41 -24.77
N GLY A 197 7.20 -18.40 -25.25
CA GLY A 197 7.35 -18.11 -26.68
C GLY A 197 6.20 -17.35 -27.33
N LEU A 198 5.07 -17.18 -26.64
CA LEU A 198 3.95 -16.35 -27.10
C LEU A 198 4.12 -14.90 -26.61
N ILE A 199 3.98 -13.93 -27.52
CA ILE A 199 4.00 -12.50 -27.19
C ILE A 199 2.75 -11.81 -27.73
N ASP A 200 2.07 -11.07 -26.86
CA ASP A 200 0.95 -10.20 -27.20
C ASP A 200 1.44 -8.76 -27.29
N SER A 201 1.50 -8.25 -28.52
CA SER A 201 1.98 -6.89 -28.81
C SER A 201 1.13 -5.80 -28.14
N ALA A 202 -0.18 -5.98 -28.03
CA ALA A 202 -1.05 -4.97 -27.44
C ALA A 202 -0.85 -4.90 -25.92
N LEU A 203 -0.72 -6.06 -25.28
CA LEU A 203 -0.42 -6.16 -23.85
C LEU A 203 0.95 -5.58 -23.50
N VAL A 204 1.98 -5.86 -24.33
CA VAL A 204 3.32 -5.32 -24.14
C VAL A 204 3.33 -3.81 -24.34
N LEU A 205 2.66 -3.31 -25.37
CA LEU A 205 2.60 -1.87 -25.67
C LEU A 205 1.90 -1.09 -24.54
N HIS A 206 0.81 -1.60 -23.99
CA HIS A 206 0.13 -1.01 -22.82
C HIS A 206 1.04 -0.95 -21.59
N GLN A 207 1.98 -1.89 -21.44
CA GLN A 207 2.93 -1.90 -20.33
C GLN A 207 4.13 -0.98 -20.56
N LEU A 208 4.41 -0.54 -21.79
CA LEU A 208 5.56 0.32 -22.12
C LEU A 208 5.20 1.81 -22.12
N GLN A 209 3.93 2.13 -22.38
CA GLN A 209 3.34 3.46 -22.21
C GLN A 209 3.32 3.87 -20.74
#